data_AF-A0A540UZ93-F1
#
_entry.id   AF-A0A540UZ93-F1
#
_cell.length_a   1.000
_cell.length_b   1.000
_cell.length_c   1.000
_cell.angle_alpha   90.00
_cell.angle_beta   90.00
_cell.angle_gamma   90.00
#
_symmetry.space_group_name_H-M   'P 1'
#
loop_
_entity.id
_entity.type
_entity.pdbx_description
1 polymer ?
#
loop_
_entity_poly.entity_id
_entity_poly.type
_entity_poly.pdbx_seq_one_letter_code
_entity_poly.pdbx_strand_id
1 'polypeptide(L)'
;MTSIKVIPIKSYSQLIKSDTSYDFSDNTGFVTLHYNLRELLKPEETVTVYMDDTNGFIFSYQHDFKNGRKLQINYIYDGVENVTQSIVAIENDGSEKKTREEILDLLRDDDLDSTWLIRQSTYVWETLLLSVWFEKGSYRYSFDNIGNIQIVKSNILG
;
A
#
# COMPACT_ATOMS: atom_id res chain seq x y z
N MET A 1 24.56 -41.54 1.17
CA MET A 1 24.60 -40.16 1.70
C MET A 1 23.53 -39.37 0.98
N THR A 2 22.52 -38.88 1.70
CA THR A 2 21.43 -38.08 1.12
C THR A 2 21.82 -36.62 1.24
N SER A 3 22.10 -35.94 0.12
CA SER A 3 22.38 -34.49 0.14
C SER A 3 21.07 -33.73 0.34
N ILE A 4 20.92 -33.06 1.48
CA ILE A 4 19.82 -32.12 1.70
C ILE A 4 20.16 -30.84 0.95
N LYS A 5 19.41 -30.54 -0.11
CA LYS A 5 19.52 -29.29 -0.86
C LYS A 5 18.75 -28.21 -0.10
N VAL A 6 19.44 -27.43 0.72
CA VAL A 6 18.85 -26.25 1.37
C VAL A 6 18.59 -25.21 0.28
N ILE A 7 17.32 -24.99 -0.05
CA ILE A 7 16.93 -23.89 -0.94
C ILE A 7 16.89 -22.64 -0.05
N PRO A 8 17.74 -21.63 -0.29
CA PRO A 8 17.68 -20.40 0.48
C PRO A 8 16.32 -19.74 0.26
N ILE A 9 15.65 -19.37 1.36
CA ILE A 9 14.43 -18.57 1.31
C ILE A 9 14.82 -17.22 0.73
N LYS A 10 14.26 -16.87 -0.44
CA LYS A 10 14.48 -15.55 -1.05
C LYS A 10 13.98 -14.47 -0.10
N SER A 11 14.76 -13.42 0.09
CA SER A 11 14.29 -12.25 0.86
C SER A 11 13.08 -11.63 0.16
N TYR A 12 12.23 -10.94 0.91
CA TYR A 12 11.05 -10.27 0.35
C TYR A 12 11.42 -9.33 -0.81
N SER A 13 12.53 -8.60 -0.68
CA SER A 13 13.11 -7.75 -1.76
C SER A 13 13.43 -8.52 -3.05
N GLN A 14 13.93 -9.75 -2.94
CA GLN A 14 14.21 -10.63 -4.09
C GLN A 14 12.95 -11.22 -4.70
N LEU A 15 11.90 -11.45 -3.90
CA LEU A 15 10.60 -11.93 -4.38
C LEU A 15 9.86 -10.87 -5.20
N ILE A 16 9.98 -9.60 -4.81
CA ILE A 16 9.30 -8.46 -5.46
C ILE A 16 10.15 -7.75 -6.53
N LYS A 17 11.36 -8.25 -6.84
CA LYS A 17 12.31 -7.63 -7.79
C LYS A 17 12.54 -6.13 -7.52
N SER A 18 12.62 -5.76 -6.25
CA SER A 18 12.91 -4.37 -5.90
C SER A 18 14.36 -4.02 -6.25
N ASP A 19 14.55 -2.84 -6.85
CA ASP A 19 15.88 -2.25 -7.06
C ASP A 19 16.48 -1.75 -5.73
N THR A 20 15.68 -1.73 -4.66
CA THR A 20 16.05 -1.25 -3.33
C THR A 20 16.08 -2.41 -2.35
N SER A 21 17.25 -2.65 -1.76
CA SER A 21 17.40 -3.66 -0.70
C SER A 21 16.73 -3.17 0.58
N TYR A 22 16.09 -4.11 1.28
CA TYR A 22 15.78 -4.06 2.71
C TYR A 22 16.95 -3.39 3.47
N ASP A 23 16.75 -2.14 3.92
CA ASP A 23 17.72 -1.43 4.75
C ASP A 23 17.13 -1.23 6.14
N PHE A 24 17.75 -1.89 7.13
CA PHE A 24 17.31 -1.89 8.53
C PHE A 24 17.95 -0.73 9.33
N SER A 25 18.55 0.27 8.65
CA SER A 25 19.52 1.18 9.28
C SER A 25 19.12 2.65 9.45
N ASP A 26 17.90 3.06 9.15
CA ASP A 26 17.52 4.49 9.26
C ASP A 26 17.32 5.00 10.71
N ASN A 27 17.63 4.20 11.73
CA ASN A 27 17.57 4.57 13.17
C ASN A 27 16.19 5.07 13.66
N THR A 28 15.12 4.95 12.85
CA THR A 28 13.74 5.36 13.19
C THR A 28 12.87 4.23 13.70
N GLY A 29 13.34 2.98 13.66
CA GLY A 29 12.56 1.79 14.04
C GLY A 29 11.63 1.25 12.93
N PHE A 30 11.73 1.76 11.70
CA PHE A 30 10.95 1.30 10.54
C PHE A 30 11.84 0.78 9.42
N VAL A 31 11.36 -0.24 8.68
CA VAL A 31 11.89 -0.70 7.40
C VAL A 31 11.05 -0.12 6.27
N THR A 32 11.66 0.62 5.37
CA THR A 32 11.01 1.06 4.12
C THR A 32 11.28 0.04 3.02
N LEU A 33 10.23 -0.63 2.55
CA LEU A 33 10.28 -1.46 1.36
C LEU A 33 9.73 -0.67 0.17
N HIS A 34 10.60 -0.38 -0.80
CA HIS A 34 10.16 0.10 -2.10
C HIS A 34 9.72 -1.11 -2.93
N TYR A 35 8.44 -1.14 -3.30
CA TYR A 35 7.93 -2.15 -4.22
C TYR A 35 8.26 -1.73 -5.66
N ASN A 36 8.91 -2.60 -6.44
CA ASN A 36 9.05 -2.36 -7.88
C ASN A 36 7.76 -2.78 -8.59
N LEU A 37 6.74 -1.93 -8.48
CA LEU A 37 5.46 -2.03 -9.19
C LEU A 37 5.48 -1.19 -10.47
N ARG A 38 6.67 -0.88 -11.04
CA ARG A 38 6.79 0.04 -12.19
C ARG A 38 5.92 -0.33 -13.38
N GLU A 39 5.64 -1.61 -13.58
CA GLU A 39 4.75 -2.08 -14.66
C GLU A 39 3.25 -1.95 -14.33
N LEU A 40 2.90 -1.78 -13.05
CA LEU A 40 1.53 -1.65 -12.54
C LEU A 40 1.17 -0.20 -12.15
N LEU A 41 2.17 0.68 -12.03
CA LEU A 41 1.99 2.08 -11.64
C LEU A 41 2.03 2.99 -12.86
N LYS A 42 1.16 4.00 -12.85
CA LYS A 42 1.29 5.15 -13.75
C LYS A 42 2.44 6.07 -13.27
N PRO A 43 2.98 6.95 -14.14
CA PRO A 43 4.07 7.86 -13.77
C PRO A 43 3.77 8.75 -12.56
N GLU A 44 2.50 9.10 -12.35
CA GLU A 44 2.00 9.91 -11.24
C GLU A 44 1.62 9.11 -9.99
N GLU A 45 1.88 7.80 -9.98
CA GLU A 45 1.52 6.91 -8.87
C GLU A 45 2.78 6.39 -8.17
N THR A 46 2.75 6.40 -6.84
CA THR A 46 3.84 5.86 -6.01
C THR A 46 3.28 4.93 -4.95
N VAL A 47 4.01 3.87 -4.63
CA VAL A 47 3.70 2.98 -3.51
C VAL A 47 4.92 2.85 -2.60
N THR A 48 4.68 3.00 -1.31
CA THR A 48 5.67 2.81 -0.25
C THR A 48 5.11 1.90 0.83
N VAL A 49 5.92 0.96 1.31
CA VAL A 49 5.53 0.12 2.45
C VAL A 49 6.47 0.37 3.60
N TYR A 50 5.90 0.73 4.74
CA TYR A 50 6.60 0.84 6.01
C TYR A 50 6.27 -0.39 6.84
N MET A 51 7.26 -1.03 7.44
CA MET A 51 7.08 -2.09 8.44
C MET A 51 7.77 -1.68 9.71
N ASP A 52 7.14 -1.87 10.85
CA ASP A 52 7.76 -1.65 12.16
C ASP A 52 8.30 -2.96 12.76
N ASP A 53 8.98 -2.84 13.90
CA ASP A 53 9.52 -3.96 14.67
C ASP A 53 8.46 -4.78 15.43
N THR A 54 7.20 -4.33 15.44
CA THR A 54 6.06 -4.99 16.09
C THR A 54 5.24 -5.89 15.15
N ASN A 55 5.70 -6.08 13.90
CA ASN A 55 4.98 -6.75 12.80
C ASN A 55 3.77 -5.97 12.28
N GLY A 56 3.69 -4.67 12.59
CA GLY A 56 2.79 -3.75 11.93
C GLY A 56 3.31 -3.37 10.54
N PHE A 57 2.39 -2.94 9.67
CA PHE A 57 2.77 -2.35 8.39
C PHE A 57 1.84 -1.20 7.99
N ILE A 58 2.38 -0.29 7.19
CA ILE A 58 1.63 0.73 6.46
C ILE A 58 1.93 0.54 4.98
N PHE A 59 0.94 0.13 4.21
CA PHE A 59 0.99 0.17 2.76
C PHE A 59 0.39 1.50 2.29
N SER A 60 1.21 2.34 1.68
CA SER A 60 0.85 3.69 1.28
C SER A 60 0.89 3.82 -0.23
N TYR A 61 -0.26 4.09 -0.83
CA TYR A 61 -0.39 4.50 -2.23
C TYR A 61 -0.55 6.02 -2.29
N GLN A 62 0.12 6.66 -3.24
CA GLN A 62 0.02 8.08 -3.54
C GLN A 62 -0.29 8.29 -5.03
N HIS A 63 -1.17 9.26 -5.31
CA HIS A 63 -1.42 9.80 -6.63
C HIS A 63 -1.11 11.30 -6.63
N ASP A 64 -0.21 11.74 -7.51
CA ASP A 64 0.17 13.14 -7.67
C ASP A 64 -0.71 13.81 -8.74
N PHE A 65 -1.46 14.84 -8.35
CA PHE A 65 -2.31 15.61 -9.26
C PHE A 65 -1.48 16.68 -9.97
N LYS A 66 -1.96 17.13 -11.15
CA LYS A 66 -1.23 18.14 -11.96
C LYS A 66 -1.05 19.47 -11.25
N ASN A 67 -1.94 19.78 -10.31
CA ASN A 67 -1.92 21.00 -9.49
C ASN A 67 -0.96 20.91 -8.27
N GLY A 68 -0.21 19.82 -8.14
CA GLY A 68 0.78 19.60 -7.09
C GLY A 68 0.24 18.96 -5.81
N ARG A 69 -1.08 18.94 -5.62
CA ARG A 69 -1.74 18.24 -4.51
C ARG A 69 -1.68 16.74 -4.72
N LYS A 70 -1.94 15.99 -3.65
CA LYS A 70 -1.79 14.53 -3.66
C LYS A 70 -2.96 13.86 -2.98
N LEU A 71 -3.31 12.67 -3.43
CA LEU A 71 -4.20 11.76 -2.73
C LEU A 71 -3.37 10.61 -2.21
N GLN A 72 -3.48 10.32 -0.92
CA GLN A 72 -2.84 9.19 -0.30
C GLN A 72 -3.89 8.21 0.25
N ILE A 73 -3.74 6.93 -0.10
CA ILE A 73 -4.57 5.82 0.38
C ILE A 73 -3.64 4.89 1.16
N ASN A 74 -3.89 4.77 2.45
CA ASN A 74 -3.10 3.95 3.36
C ASN A 74 -3.91 2.74 3.82
N TYR A 75 -3.24 1.59 3.89
CA TYR A 75 -3.71 0.38 4.55
C TYR A 75 -2.79 0.08 5.72
N ILE A 76 -3.30 0.22 6.93
CA ILE A 76 -2.52 0.21 8.17
C ILE A 76 -2.89 -1.03 8.98
N TYR A 77 -1.90 -1.85 9.29
CA TYR A 77 -2.02 -3.01 10.17
C TYR A 77 -1.17 -2.78 11.41
N ASP A 78 -1.76 -2.87 12.59
CA ASP A 78 -1.13 -2.63 13.90
C ASP A 78 -0.83 -3.92 14.68
N GLY A 79 -0.95 -5.09 14.03
CA GLY A 79 -0.65 -6.39 14.65
C GLY A 79 -1.80 -7.02 15.43
N VAL A 80 -2.95 -6.35 15.61
CA VAL A 80 -3.99 -6.84 16.53
C VAL A 80 -5.09 -7.61 15.83
N GLU A 81 -5.59 -7.20 14.65
CA GLU A 81 -6.53 -8.02 13.84
C GLU A 81 -6.96 -7.36 12.51
N ASN A 82 -7.04 -6.03 12.44
CA ASN A 82 -7.64 -5.32 11.32
C ASN A 82 -6.63 -4.52 10.49
N VAL A 83 -6.86 -4.45 9.19
CA VAL A 83 -6.22 -3.48 8.30
C VAL A 83 -7.16 -2.28 8.15
N THR A 84 -6.76 -1.13 8.68
CA THR A 84 -7.55 0.09 8.59
C THR A 84 -7.17 0.87 7.33
N GLN A 85 -8.17 1.23 6.54
CA GLN A 85 -8.00 2.11 5.40
C GLN A 85 -8.12 3.58 5.84
N SER A 86 -7.13 4.39 5.48
CA SER A 86 -7.14 5.84 5.63
C SER A 86 -6.95 6.51 4.28
N ILE A 87 -7.75 7.53 3.98
CA ILE A 87 -7.66 8.31 2.74
C ILE A 87 -7.48 9.77 3.14
N VAL A 88 -6.44 10.40 2.61
CA VAL A 88 -6.12 11.80 2.90
C VAL A 88 -5.75 12.52 1.62
N ALA A 89 -6.16 13.78 1.51
CA ALA A 89 -5.65 14.71 0.52
C ALA A 89 -4.53 15.53 1.16
N ILE A 90 -3.43 15.72 0.45
CA ILE A 90 -2.26 16.50 0.87
C ILE A 90 -2.20 17.73 -0.01
N GLU A 91 -2.32 18.89 0.61
CA GLU A 91 -2.24 20.18 -0.05
C GLU A 91 -0.80 20.57 -0.38
N ASN A 92 -0.62 21.58 -1.22
CA ASN A 92 0.71 22.06 -1.64
C ASN A 92 1.57 22.59 -0.48
N ASP A 93 0.93 23.06 0.60
CA ASP A 93 1.61 23.49 1.83
C ASP A 93 1.91 22.33 2.80
N GLY A 94 1.56 21.10 2.41
CA GLY A 94 1.71 19.89 3.21
C GLY A 94 0.58 19.64 4.21
N SER A 95 -0.44 20.50 4.28
CA SER A 95 -1.59 20.27 5.15
C SER A 95 -2.45 19.11 4.66
N GLU A 96 -3.06 18.37 5.60
CA GLU A 96 -3.90 17.21 5.29
C GLU A 96 -5.39 17.53 5.40
N LYS A 97 -6.15 17.11 4.39
CA LYS A 97 -7.61 17.12 4.37
C LYS A 97 -8.15 15.69 4.47
N LYS A 98 -9.15 15.49 5.35
CA LYS A 98 -9.61 14.15 5.75
C LYS A 98 -11.13 14.00 5.69
N THR A 99 -11.85 15.03 5.25
CA THR A 99 -13.29 14.93 5.04
C THR A 99 -13.58 14.42 3.64
N ARG A 100 -14.74 13.78 3.47
CA ARG A 100 -15.18 13.29 2.16
C ARG A 100 -15.32 14.45 1.18
N GLU A 101 -15.90 15.56 1.62
CA GLU A 101 -16.17 16.73 0.79
C GLU A 101 -14.86 17.33 0.25
N GLU A 102 -13.85 17.51 1.11
CA GLU A 102 -12.55 18.04 0.68
C GLU A 102 -11.83 17.10 -0.30
N ILE A 103 -11.90 15.79 -0.08
CA ILE A 103 -11.30 14.80 -0.98
C ILE A 103 -12.02 14.79 -2.33
N LEU A 104 -13.35 14.87 -2.34
CA LEU A 104 -14.10 14.95 -3.60
C LEU A 104 -13.84 16.26 -4.34
N ASP A 105 -13.60 17.36 -3.63
CA ASP A 105 -13.21 18.63 -4.25
C ASP A 105 -11.85 18.52 -4.96
N LEU A 106 -10.85 17.90 -4.32
CA LEU A 106 -9.56 17.58 -4.95
C LEU A 106 -9.72 16.79 -6.26
N LEU A 107 -10.56 15.76 -6.24
CA LEU A 107 -10.78 14.89 -7.41
C LEU A 107 -11.40 15.63 -8.59
N ARG A 108 -12.31 16.57 -8.33
CA ARG A 108 -13.02 17.33 -9.37
C ARG A 108 -12.10 18.17 -10.22
N ASP A 109 -10.98 18.64 -9.68
CA ASP A 109 -10.03 19.46 -10.42
C ASP A 109 -9.30 18.71 -11.54
N ASP A 110 -9.35 17.37 -11.54
CA ASP A 110 -8.86 16.50 -12.61
C ASP A 110 -9.99 15.65 -13.24
N ASP A 111 -11.24 16.12 -13.18
CA ASP A 111 -12.44 15.45 -13.73
C ASP A 111 -12.72 14.05 -13.14
N LEU A 112 -12.31 13.82 -11.89
CA LEU A 112 -12.52 12.56 -11.15
C LEU A 112 -13.65 12.69 -10.13
N ASP A 113 -14.20 11.55 -9.71
CA ASP A 113 -15.37 11.48 -8.82
C ASP A 113 -15.24 10.37 -7.76
N SER A 114 -16.29 10.18 -6.95
CA SER A 114 -16.32 9.11 -5.95
C SER A 114 -16.25 7.71 -6.57
N THR A 115 -16.73 7.53 -7.80
CA THR A 115 -16.65 6.26 -8.53
C THR A 115 -15.19 5.90 -8.82
N TRP A 116 -14.40 6.88 -9.26
CA TRP A 116 -12.97 6.72 -9.44
C TRP A 116 -12.28 6.40 -8.12
N LEU A 117 -12.60 7.10 -7.03
CA LEU A 117 -11.97 6.87 -5.73
C LEU A 117 -12.20 5.45 -5.20
N ILE A 118 -13.43 4.94 -5.34
CA ILE A 118 -13.78 3.56 -4.97
C ILE A 118 -12.99 2.57 -5.82
N ARG A 119 -12.97 2.76 -7.14
CA ARG A 119 -12.24 1.87 -8.06
C ARG A 119 -10.74 1.88 -7.78
N GLN A 120 -10.16 3.05 -7.53
CA GLN A 120 -8.74 3.18 -7.22
C GLN A 120 -8.42 2.54 -5.87
N SER A 121 -9.26 2.74 -4.85
CA SER A 121 -9.12 2.05 -3.56
C SER A 121 -9.15 0.53 -3.71
N THR A 122 -10.09 -0.01 -4.50
CA THR A 122 -10.15 -1.44 -4.80
C THR A 122 -8.89 -1.91 -5.54
N TYR A 123 -8.43 -1.16 -6.54
CA TYR A 123 -7.22 -1.49 -7.28
C TYR A 123 -5.98 -1.56 -6.37
N VAL A 124 -5.81 -0.55 -5.51
CA VAL A 124 -4.70 -0.48 -4.54
C VAL A 124 -4.73 -1.68 -3.60
N TRP A 125 -5.90 -1.98 -3.02
CA TRP A 125 -6.04 -3.11 -2.12
C TRP A 125 -5.82 -4.46 -2.80
N GLU A 126 -6.58 -4.74 -3.86
CA GLU A 126 -6.64 -6.08 -4.43
C GLU A 126 -5.45 -6.36 -5.33
N THR A 127 -5.07 -5.40 -6.17
CA THR A 127 -4.03 -5.60 -7.17
C THR A 127 -2.66 -5.27 -6.64
N LEU A 128 -2.48 -4.08 -6.06
CA LEU A 128 -1.14 -3.62 -5.67
C LEU A 128 -0.65 -4.26 -4.36
N LEU A 129 -1.55 -4.53 -3.41
CA LEU A 129 -1.21 -5.15 -2.14
C LEU A 129 -1.47 -6.67 -2.14
N LEU A 130 -2.73 -7.12 -2.24
CA LEU A 130 -3.07 -8.52 -2.03
C LEU A 130 -2.53 -9.47 -3.12
N SER A 131 -2.71 -9.15 -4.40
CA SER A 131 -2.27 -10.05 -5.49
C SER A 131 -0.77 -10.29 -5.42
N VAL A 132 0.01 -9.23 -5.17
CA VAL A 132 1.45 -9.31 -4.99
C VAL A 132 1.80 -10.14 -3.75
N TRP A 133 1.07 -9.95 -2.65
CA TRP A 133 1.25 -10.74 -1.43
C TRP A 133 0.98 -12.24 -1.65
N PHE A 134 -0.09 -12.60 -2.37
CA PHE A 134 -0.42 -14.00 -2.65
C PHE A 134 0.61 -14.65 -3.58
N GLU A 135 1.01 -13.96 -4.64
CA GLU A 135 1.96 -14.50 -5.61
C GLU A 135 3.36 -14.69 -4.99
N LYS A 136 3.79 -13.73 -4.15
CA LYS A 136 5.18 -13.64 -3.69
C LYS A 136 5.39 -14.10 -2.24
N GLY A 137 4.42 -13.88 -1.37
CA GLY A 137 4.58 -13.99 0.09
C GLY A 137 3.86 -15.18 0.74
N SER A 138 2.77 -15.69 0.15
CA SER A 138 2.03 -16.78 0.79
C SER A 138 1.14 -17.58 -0.17
N TYR A 139 1.54 -18.83 -0.42
CA TYR A 139 0.70 -19.85 -1.07
C TYR A 139 -0.50 -20.29 -0.20
N ARG A 140 -0.59 -19.82 1.06
CA ARG A 140 -1.65 -20.17 2.01
C ARG A 140 -2.84 -19.20 1.99
N TYR A 141 -2.67 -18.03 1.38
CA TYR A 141 -3.70 -17.00 1.34
C TYR A 141 -4.16 -16.72 -0.09
N SER A 142 -5.40 -16.25 -0.23
CA SER A 142 -6.05 -15.90 -1.48
C SER A 142 -7.12 -14.84 -1.23
N PHE A 143 -7.76 -14.32 -2.27
CA PHE A 143 -8.90 -13.43 -2.10
C PHE A 143 -10.04 -14.06 -1.29
N ASP A 144 -10.22 -15.38 -1.42
CA ASP A 144 -11.23 -16.13 -0.68
C ASP A 144 -10.79 -16.50 0.74
N ASN A 145 -9.51 -16.32 1.07
CA ASN A 145 -8.93 -16.67 2.37
C ASN A 145 -7.72 -15.78 2.70
N ILE A 146 -7.98 -14.62 3.30
CA ILE A 146 -6.96 -13.71 3.85
C ILE A 146 -6.63 -13.99 5.32
N GLY A 147 -7.08 -15.12 5.86
CA GLY A 147 -6.98 -15.46 7.28
C GLY A 147 -8.01 -14.70 8.13
N ASN A 148 -7.65 -14.39 9.36
CA ASN A 148 -8.52 -13.70 10.32
C ASN A 148 -8.52 -12.18 10.18
N ILE A 149 -7.85 -11.64 9.15
CA ILE A 149 -7.73 -10.21 8.93
C ILE A 149 -9.00 -9.68 8.28
N GLN A 150 -9.51 -8.55 8.78
CA GLN A 150 -10.57 -7.79 8.13
C GLN A 150 -10.07 -6.41 7.71
N ILE A 151 -10.68 -5.86 6.66
CA ILE A 151 -10.38 -4.50 6.19
C ILE A 151 -11.46 -3.58 6.72
N VAL A 152 -11.06 -2.58 7.51
CA VAL A 152 -11.94 -1.51 7.92
C VAL A 152 -11.83 -0.41 6.87
N LYS A 153 -12.84 -0.31 5.99
CA LYS A 153 -12.88 0.70 4.93
C LYS A 153 -13.10 2.09 5.50
N SER A 154 -12.50 3.09 4.84
CA SER A 154 -12.72 4.49 5.19
C SER A 154 -14.16 4.90 4.87
N ASN A 155 -14.78 5.65 5.78
CA ASN A 155 -16.09 6.28 5.55
C ASN A 155 -16.07 7.29 4.39
N ILE A 156 -14.89 7.74 3.95
CA ILE A 156 -14.71 8.58 2.77
C ILE A 156 -15.22 7.88 1.50
N LEU A 157 -15.30 6.55 1.46
CA LEU A 157 -15.77 5.82 0.29
C LEU A 157 -17.29 5.80 0.12
N GLY A 158 -18.07 5.94 1.19
CA GLY A 158 -19.54 6.01 1.13
C GLY A 158 -20.22 5.24 2.26
#